data_AF-A0A968PTP5-F1
#
_entry.id   AF-A0A968PTP5-F1
#
_cell.length_a   1.000
_cell.length_b   1.000
_cell.length_c   1.000
_cell.angle_alpha   90.00
_cell.angle_beta   90.00
_cell.angle_gamma   90.00
#
_symmetry.space_group_name_H-M   'P 1'
#
loop_
_entity.id
_entity.type
_entity.pdbx_description
1 polymer ?
#
loop_
_entity_poly.entity_id
_entity_poly.type
_entity_poly.pdbx_seq_one_letter_code
_entity_poly.pdbx_strand_id
1 'polypeptide(L)'
;MVQQVRDILRSGQKLGIEYVSDRRFRTNSWQSYATVQGNEAEAIAALEACLNEHDRDYIRLVGIDSNARQRVLETIIQRPDSRN
;
A
#
# COMPACT_ATOMS: atom_id res chain seq x y z
N MET A 1 -6.29 -8.48 -1.96
CA MET A 1 -6.04 -7.26 -1.17
C MET A 1 -5.93 -7.53 0.32
N VAL A 2 -7.02 -7.89 1.02
CA VAL A 2 -6.98 -8.19 2.47
C VAL A 2 -5.98 -9.29 2.82
N GLN A 3 -5.86 -10.32 1.97
CA GLN A 3 -4.87 -11.37 2.17
C GLN A 3 -3.43 -10.84 2.14
N GLN A 4 -3.11 -9.91 1.25
CA GLN A 4 -1.77 -9.33 1.16
C GLN A 4 -1.43 -8.49 2.40
N VAL A 5 -2.41 -7.74 2.93
CA VAL A 5 -2.27 -7.03 4.22
C VAL A 5 -1.94 -7.99 5.35
N ARG A 6 -2.70 -9.09 5.45
CA ARG A 6 -2.49 -10.15 6.45
C ARG A 6 -1.10 -10.75 6.34
N ASP A 7 -0.67 -11.09 5.13
CA ASP A 7 0.60 -11.77 4.91
C ASP A 7 1.79 -10.88 5.33
N ILE A 8 1.74 -9.59 4.98
CA ILE A 8 2.75 -8.61 5.40
C ILE A 8 2.78 -8.48 6.92
N LEU A 9 1.63 -8.25 7.57
CA LEU A 9 1.58 -8.05 9.02
C LEU A 9 1.99 -9.32 9.79
N ARG A 10 1.58 -10.51 9.33
CA ARG A 10 1.95 -11.80 9.96
C ARG A 10 3.45 -12.10 9.88
N SER A 11 4.12 -11.60 8.84
CA SER A 11 5.58 -11.72 8.72
C SER A 11 6.37 -10.83 9.69
N GLY A 12 5.68 -10.05 10.53
CA GLY A 12 6.29 -9.10 11.47
C GLY A 12 6.75 -7.79 10.83
N GLN A 13 6.47 -7.61 9.54
CA GLN A 13 6.82 -6.40 8.79
C GLN A 13 5.81 -5.28 9.06
N LYS A 14 6.25 -4.04 8.85
CA LYS A 14 5.35 -2.88 8.76
C LYS A 14 4.73 -2.84 7.37
N LEU A 15 3.46 -2.45 7.32
CA LEU A 15 2.75 -2.20 6.07
C LEU A 15 2.82 -0.71 5.74
N GLY A 16 3.40 -0.36 4.60
CA GLY A 16 3.23 0.95 3.97
C GLY A 16 2.11 0.92 2.93
N ILE A 17 1.27 1.96 2.91
CA ILE A 17 0.27 2.20 1.88
C ILE A 17 0.71 3.43 1.11
N GLU A 18 0.84 3.32 -0.21
CA GLU A 18 1.29 4.40 -1.06
C GLU A 18 0.42 4.53 -2.30
N TYR A 19 0.28 5.76 -2.80
CA TYR A 19 -0.49 6.07 -4.01
C TYR A 19 0.29 6.97 -4.95
N VAL A 20 -0.11 6.98 -6.22
CA VAL A 20 0.44 7.88 -7.23
C VAL A 20 -0.53 8.03 -8.40
N SER A 21 -0.73 9.26 -8.86
CA SER A 21 -1.53 9.50 -10.07
C SER A 21 -0.85 8.99 -11.33
N ASP A 22 -1.62 8.71 -12.39
CA ASP A 22 -1.09 8.15 -13.64
C ASP A 22 0.07 8.98 -14.23
N ARG A 23 -0.06 10.31 -14.17
CA ARG A 23 1.00 11.22 -14.62
C ARG A 23 2.31 11.05 -13.85
N ARG A 24 2.24 10.84 -12.53
CA ARG A 24 3.41 10.71 -11.63
C ARG A 24 3.94 9.27 -11.55
N PHE A 25 3.13 8.29 -11.93
CA PHE A 25 3.52 6.88 -11.97
C PHE A 25 4.73 6.67 -12.90
N ARG A 26 4.76 7.38 -14.04
CA ARG A 26 5.87 7.34 -15.02
C ARG A 26 7.22 7.76 -14.46
N THR A 27 7.23 8.61 -13.43
CA THR A 27 8.44 9.07 -12.74
C THR A 27 8.69 8.32 -11.44
N ASN A 28 7.92 7.25 -11.17
CA ASN A 28 8.01 6.42 -9.96
C ASN A 28 7.99 7.22 -8.64
N SER A 29 7.27 8.34 -8.62
CA SER A 29 7.21 9.26 -7.48
C SER A 29 5.97 9.01 -6.65
N TRP A 30 6.07 8.03 -5.75
CA TRP A 30 4.99 7.59 -4.88
C TRP A 30 4.82 8.51 -3.67
N GLN A 31 3.57 8.69 -3.24
CA GLN A 31 3.21 9.41 -2.03
C GLN A 31 2.84 8.42 -0.94
N SER A 32 3.33 8.65 0.28
CA SER A 32 2.96 7.87 1.45
C SER A 32 1.57 8.27 1.94
N TYR A 33 0.70 7.29 2.14
CA TYR A 33 -0.62 7.47 2.74
C TYR A 33 -0.58 7.12 4.23
N ALA A 34 -0.14 5.91 4.56
CA ALA A 34 -0.07 5.42 5.94
C ALA A 34 1.03 4.37 6.12
N THR A 35 1.47 4.18 7.36
CA THR A 35 2.34 3.07 7.76
C THR A 35 1.77 2.43 9.03
N VAL A 36 1.45 1.14 8.98
CA VAL A 36 0.79 0.41 10.07
C VAL A 36 1.65 -0.77 10.53
N GLN A 37 1.64 -1.07 11.83
CA GLN A 37 2.36 -2.19 12.42
C GLN A 37 1.44 -2.98 13.37
N GLY A 38 1.28 -4.29 13.13
CA GLY A 38 0.63 -5.21 14.07
C GLY A 38 -0.90 -5.11 14.21
N ASN A 39 -1.54 -4.03 13.75
CA ASN A 39 -2.99 -3.86 13.82
C ASN A 39 -3.66 -4.08 12.46
N GLU A 40 -4.20 -5.28 12.23
CA GLU A 40 -4.84 -5.66 10.96
C GLU A 40 -6.09 -4.81 10.67
N ALA A 41 -6.93 -4.54 11.68
CA ALA A 41 -8.15 -3.79 11.49
C ALA A 41 -7.87 -2.34 11.05
N GLU A 42 -6.87 -1.70 11.69
CA GLU A 42 -6.39 -0.38 11.31
C GLU A 42 -5.78 -0.36 9.90
N ALA A 43 -4.98 -1.39 9.57
CA ALA A 43 -4.40 -1.52 8.23
C ALA A 43 -5.46 -1.64 7.13
N ILE A 44 -6.51 -2.44 7.36
CA ILE A 44 -7.62 -2.59 6.43
C ILE A 44 -8.39 -1.29 6.30
N ALA A 45 -8.73 -0.64 7.42
CA ALA A 45 -9.47 0.63 7.40
C ALA A 45 -8.71 1.74 6.67
N ALA A 46 -7.42 1.89 6.93
CA ALA A 46 -6.57 2.87 6.22
C ALA A 46 -6.47 2.56 4.73
N LEU A 47 -6.45 1.28 4.36
CA LEU A 47 -6.38 0.86 2.97
C LEU A 47 -7.69 1.12 2.22
N GLU A 48 -8.83 0.82 2.83
CA GLU A 48 -10.16 1.13 2.28
C GLU A 48 -10.35 2.64 2.11
N ALA A 49 -9.92 3.44 3.09
CA ALA A 49 -9.94 4.90 2.97
C ALA A 49 -9.08 5.39 1.79
N CYS A 50 -7.85 4.89 1.66
CA CYS A 50 -6.95 5.23 0.56
C CYS A 50 -7.55 4.88 -0.80
N LEU A 51 -8.12 3.68 -0.96
CA LEU A 51 -8.80 3.26 -2.19
C LEU A 51 -9.93 4.20 -2.58
N ASN A 52 -10.72 4.63 -1.60
CA ASN A 52 -11.88 5.48 -1.85
C ASN A 52 -11.47 6.93 -2.18
N GLU A 53 -10.46 7.46 -1.49
CA GLU A 53 -9.94 8.82 -1.70
C GLU A 53 -9.15 8.94 -3.01
N HIS A 54 -8.53 7.84 -3.46
CA HIS A 54 -7.61 7.79 -4.59
C HIS A 54 -8.06 6.78 -5.66
N ASP A 55 -9.36 6.75 -5.98
CA ASP A 55 -9.98 5.76 -6.88
C ASP A 55 -9.48 5.80 -8.35
N ARG A 56 -8.81 6.89 -8.73
CA ARG A 56 -8.16 7.11 -10.05
C ARG A 56 -6.64 7.11 -10.00
N ASP A 57 -6.05 6.67 -8.90
CA ASP A 57 -4.60 6.57 -8.75
C ASP A 57 -4.15 5.10 -8.73
N TYR A 58 -2.86 4.88 -8.97
CA TYR A 58 -2.22 3.62 -8.64
C TYR A 58 -2.03 3.55 -7.14
N ILE A 59 -2.36 2.42 -6.54
CA ILE A 59 -2.13 2.18 -5.11
C ILE A 59 -1.29 0.92 -4.96
N ARG A 60 -0.29 0.98 -4.08
CA ARG A 60 0.57 -0.16 -3.75
C ARG A 60 0.66 -0.39 -2.25
N LEU A 61 0.86 -1.66 -1.89
CA LEU A 61 1.29 -2.08 -0.57
C LEU A 61 2.80 -2.27 -0.56
N VAL A 62 3.41 -1.92 0.56
CA VAL A 62 4.84 -1.99 0.79
C VAL A 62 5.08 -2.78 2.08
N GLY A 63 5.80 -3.89 2.00
CA GLY A 63 6.34 -4.55 3.18
C GLY A 63 7.64 -3.88 3.59
N ILE A 64 7.76 -3.42 4.84
CA ILE A 64 8.95 -2.77 5.38
C ILE A 64 9.48 -3.60 6.53
N ASP A 65 10.72 -4.07 6.42
CA ASP A 65 11.43 -4.70 7.52
C ASP A 65 11.72 -3.67 8.61
N SER A 66 11.16 -3.87 9.80
CA SER A 66 11.31 -2.94 10.93
C SER A 66 12.73 -2.92 11.52
N ASN A 67 13.48 -4.00 11.35
CA ASN A 67 14.84 -4.16 11.87
C ASN A 67 15.85 -3.54 10.90
N ALA A 68 15.74 -3.88 9.61
CA ALA A 68 16.64 -3.38 8.57
C ALA A 68 16.23 -1.99 8.04
N ARG A 69 15.01 -1.50 8.35
CA ARG A 69 14.41 -0.28 7.79
C ARG A 69 14.43 -0.26 6.26
N GLN A 70 14.16 -1.41 5.65
CA GLN A 70 14.22 -1.60 4.21
C GLN A 70 12.89 -2.10 3.65
N ARG A 71 12.62 -1.76 2.39
CA ARG A 71 11.45 -2.22 1.65
C ARG A 71 11.76 -3.61 1.11
N VAL A 72 10.92 -4.58 1.45
CA VAL A 72 11.13 -6.01 1.15
C VAL A 72 10.04 -6.58 0.25
N LEU A 73 8.91 -5.89 0.14
CA LEU A 73 7.82 -6.23 -0.78
C LEU A 73 7.23 -4.94 -1.34
N GLU A 74 6.91 -4.91 -2.63
CA GLU A 74 6.10 -3.87 -3.25
C GLU A 74 5.06 -4.53 -4.16
N THR A 75 3.78 -4.20 -3.98
CA THR A 75 2.70 -4.81 -4.76
C THR A 75 1.62 -3.79 -5.08
N ILE A 76 1.45 -3.53 -6.38
CA ILE A 76 0.35 -2.69 -6.89
C ILE A 76 -0.97 -3.46 -6.77
N ILE A 77 -1.92 -2.86 -6.09
CA ILE A 77 -3.24 -3.44 -5.73
C ILE A 77 -4.40 -2.70 -6.41
N GLN A 78 -4.17 -1.49 -6.90
CA GLN A 78 -5.11 -0.74 -7.73
C GLN A 78 -4.36 -0.11 -8.91
N ARG A 79 -4.98 -0.13 -10.09
CA ARG A 79 -4.55 0.65 -11.26
C ARG A 79 -5.75 1.44 -11.79
N PRO A 80 -5.56 2.69 -12.22
CA PRO A 80 -6.64 3.54 -12.71
C PRO A 80 -7.33 3.00 -13.97
N ASP A 81 -6.58 2.39 -14.87
CA ASP A 81 -7.06 1.89 -16.17
C ASP A 81 -7.68 0.48 -16.12
N SER A 82 -7.77 -0.13 -14.93
CA SER A 82 -8.41 -1.46 -14.79
C SER A 82 -9.90 -1.40 -14.46
N ARG A 83 -10.54 -0.23 -14.56
CA ARG A 83 -12.00 -0.14 -14.58
C ARG A 83 -12.49 -0.50 -15.99
N ASN A 84 -12.88 -1.76 -16.13
CA ASN A 84 -13.61 -2.32 -17.27
C ASN A 84 -14.87 -1.50 -17.60
#